data_AF-A0A8D8AYG1-F1
#
_entry.id   AF-A0A8D8AYG1-F1
#
_cell.length_a   1.000
_cell.length_b   1.000
_cell.length_c   1.000
_cell.angle_alpha   90.00
_cell.angle_beta   90.00
_cell.angle_gamma   90.00
#
_symmetry.space_group_name_H-M   'P 1'
#
loop_
_entity.id
_entity.type
_entity.pdbx_description
1 polymer ?
#
loop_
_entity_poly.entity_id
_entity_poly.type
_entity_poly.pdbx_seq_one_letter_code
_entity_poly.pdbx_strand_id
1 'polypeptide(L)'
;GVRDLLILPNGCLVIAAGDGTIDMVQERNVSFKNYNSPTWPQLTSIQSAKIGGVITSLQIVNKTSLLIGTNGCEIYALELQNFKTSLRLLKTCHTNTVYDIAFPYNFSLVFATASHESIRIWSTSRMQELLRIVVPNFASSSIVFSRDGKSIISAWNDGVIRAFTPLTGKLIYAIPNAHNKGCSSLDV
;
A
#
# COMPACT_ATOMS: atom_id res chain seq x y z
N GLY A 1 15.14 2.68 4.81
CA GLY A 1 14.26 3.67 5.47
C GLY A 1 12.87 3.09 5.63
N VAL A 2 12.09 3.59 6.59
CA VAL A 2 10.67 3.24 6.75
C VAL A 2 9.89 3.72 5.52
N ARG A 3 9.00 2.88 5.01
CA ARG A 3 8.23 3.10 3.79
C ARG A 3 6.77 3.38 4.08
N ASP A 4 6.22 2.67 5.06
CA ASP A 4 4.83 2.82 5.47
C ASP A 4 4.67 2.48 6.96
N LEU A 5 3.64 3.03 7.61
CA LEU A 5 3.35 2.85 9.03
C LEU A 5 1.84 2.87 9.29
N LEU A 6 1.38 1.90 10.09
CA LEU A 6 -0.02 1.78 10.48
C LEU A 6 -0.16 1.80 12.00
N ILE A 7 -1.19 2.50 12.49
CA ILE A 7 -1.54 2.54 13.92
C ILE A 7 -2.71 1.59 14.15
N LEU A 8 -2.53 0.61 15.02
CA LEU A 8 -3.57 -0.35 15.40
C LEU A 8 -4.43 0.19 16.54
N PRO A 9 -5.72 -0.21 16.65
CA PRO A 9 -6.62 0.26 17.72
C PRO A 9 -6.15 -0.07 19.15
N ASN A 10 -5.27 -1.06 19.30
CA ASN A 10 -4.67 -1.45 20.58
C ASN A 10 -3.45 -0.58 20.96
N GLY A 11 -3.11 0.44 20.17
CA GLY A 11 -1.96 1.33 20.40
C GLY A 11 -0.62 0.79 19.87
N CYS A 12 -0.59 -0.41 19.29
CA CYS A 12 0.61 -0.91 18.61
C CYS A 12 0.80 -0.24 17.24
N LEU A 13 2.05 -0.11 16.82
CA LEU A 13 2.42 0.39 15.50
C LEU A 13 2.92 -0.77 14.65
N VAL A 14 2.50 -0.84 13.40
CA VAL A 14 3.10 -1.74 12.40
C VAL A 14 3.93 -0.89 11.46
N ILE A 15 5.22 -1.23 11.36
CA ILE A 15 6.21 -0.50 10.59
C ILE A 15 6.69 -1.38 9.45
N ALA A 16 6.60 -0.88 8.22
CA ALA A 16 7.26 -1.49 7.07
C ALA A 16 8.50 -0.71 6.67
N ALA A 17 9.60 -1.42 6.54
CA ALA A 17 10.86 -0.89 6.07
C ALA A 17 11.16 -1.32 4.63
N GLY A 18 11.84 -0.45 3.89
CA GLY A 18 12.22 -0.70 2.51
C GLY A 18 13.27 -1.79 2.32
N ASP A 19 13.82 -2.36 3.40
CA ASP A 19 14.69 -3.53 3.32
C ASP A 19 13.88 -4.85 3.34
N GLY A 20 12.55 -4.78 3.40
CA GLY A 20 11.66 -5.94 3.48
C GLY A 20 11.28 -6.35 4.89
N THR A 21 11.70 -5.60 5.91
CA THR A 21 11.36 -5.89 7.31
C THR A 21 10.00 -5.30 7.66
N ILE A 22 9.18 -6.08 8.37
CA ILE A 22 7.94 -5.63 9.00
C ILE A 22 8.06 -5.89 10.48
N ASP A 23 7.91 -4.84 11.28
CA ASP A 23 7.91 -4.92 12.73
C ASP A 23 6.59 -4.42 13.31
N MET A 24 6.01 -5.19 14.22
CA MET A 24 5.00 -4.69 15.14
C MET A 24 5.70 -4.21 16.39
N VAL A 25 5.57 -2.93 16.70
CA VAL A 25 6.20 -2.31 17.86
C VAL A 25 5.15 -1.71 18.80
N GLN A 26 5.48 -1.66 20.08
CA GLN A 26 4.67 -1.01 21.10
C GLN A 26 5.54 -0.09 21.95
N GLU A 27 4.95 0.99 22.45
CA GLU A 27 5.59 1.87 23.42
C GLU A 27 5.89 1.11 24.71
N ARG A 28 7.12 1.27 25.20
CA ARG A 28 7.54 0.72 26.49
C ARG A 28 6.77 1.43 27.60
N ASN A 29 6.13 0.64 28.46
CA ASN A 29 5.44 1.16 29.64
C ASN A 29 6.47 1.48 30.76
N VAL A 30 7.27 2.54 30.57
CA VAL A 30 8.31 2.97 31.52
C VAL A 30 8.04 4.41 31.93
N SER A 31 8.04 4.68 33.24
CA SER A 31 7.82 6.03 33.76
C SER A 31 8.92 6.98 33.28
N PHE A 32 8.52 8.20 32.91
CA PHE A 32 9.39 9.24 32.38
C PHE A 32 10.59 9.60 33.30
N LYS A 33 10.53 9.22 34.58
CA LYS A 33 11.55 9.52 35.59
C LYS A 33 12.77 8.59 35.57
N ASN A 34 12.73 7.46 34.86
CA ASN A 34 13.78 6.44 34.88
C ASN A 34 14.55 6.31 33.54
N TYR A 35 14.64 7.36 32.73
CA TYR A 35 15.43 7.31 31.49
C TYR A 35 16.92 7.40 31.76
N ASN A 36 17.68 6.42 31.25
CA ASN A 36 19.15 6.43 31.32
C ASN A 36 19.80 7.31 30.22
N SER A 37 19.10 7.63 29.12
CA SER A 37 19.60 8.54 28.07
C SER A 37 18.48 9.02 27.12
N PRO A 38 18.64 10.18 26.44
CA PRO A 38 17.69 10.67 25.43
C PRO A 38 17.65 9.83 24.15
N THR A 39 18.59 8.89 23.98
CA THR A 39 18.68 7.96 22.84
C THR A 39 18.04 6.60 23.13
N TRP A 40 17.41 6.42 24.30
CA TRP A 40 16.76 5.15 24.65
C TRP A 40 15.53 4.91 23.76
N PRO A 41 15.49 3.84 22.94
CA PRO A 41 14.36 3.61 22.06
C PRO A 41 13.10 3.35 22.90
N GLN A 42 12.10 4.20 22.69
CA GLN A 42 10.80 4.14 23.38
C GLN A 42 9.92 2.99 22.85
N LEU A 43 10.27 2.39 21.72
CA LEU A 43 9.51 1.33 21.07
C LEU A 43 10.23 -0.02 21.19
N THR A 44 9.48 -1.08 21.51
CA THR A 44 9.95 -2.48 21.48
C THR A 44 9.25 -3.26 20.39
N SER A 45 10.01 -3.98 19.56
CA SER A 45 9.45 -4.94 18.61
C SER A 45 8.88 -6.15 19.36
N ILE A 46 7.61 -6.43 19.12
CA ILE A 46 6.87 -7.58 19.63
C ILE A 46 6.96 -8.72 18.62
N GLN A 47 6.80 -8.40 17.33
CA GLN A 47 6.83 -9.36 16.25
C GLN A 47 7.58 -8.78 15.05
N SER A 48 8.32 -9.64 14.36
CA SER A 48 9.07 -9.28 13.16
C SER A 48 8.90 -10.32 12.08
N ALA A 49 8.78 -9.88 10.82
CA ALA A 49 8.84 -10.73 9.64
C ALA A 49 9.70 -10.08 8.56
N LYS A 50 10.28 -10.92 7.70
CA LYS A 50 11.13 -10.49 6.59
C LYS A 50 10.58 -11.02 5.28
N ILE A 51 10.44 -10.12 4.31
CA ILE A 51 10.02 -10.41 2.94
C ILE A 51 11.21 -10.22 2.01
N GLY A 52 11.27 -11.01 0.93
CA GLY A 52 12.36 -11.00 -0.05
C GLY A 52 12.37 -9.80 -1.02
N GLY A 53 11.79 -8.67 -0.63
CA GLY A 53 11.64 -7.50 -1.50
C GLY A 53 11.45 -6.20 -0.71
N VAL A 54 11.53 -5.07 -1.41
CA VAL A 54 11.31 -3.74 -0.81
C VAL A 54 9.81 -3.58 -0.60
N ILE A 55 9.39 -3.39 0.65
CA ILE A 55 7.99 -3.09 0.94
C ILE A 55 7.68 -1.68 0.49
N THR A 56 6.58 -1.51 -0.22
CA THR A 56 6.14 -0.21 -0.75
C THR A 56 4.91 0.31 -0.03
N SER A 57 4.01 -0.56 0.41
CA SER A 57 2.73 -0.20 1.03
C SER A 57 2.22 -1.28 1.98
N LEU A 58 1.46 -0.87 2.98
CA LEU A 58 0.79 -1.70 3.97
C LEU A 58 -0.68 -1.30 4.08
N GLN A 59 -1.57 -2.28 4.24
CA GLN A 59 -2.98 -1.96 4.46
C GLN A 59 -3.72 -3.03 5.29
N ILE A 60 -4.56 -2.57 6.22
CA ILE A 60 -5.37 -3.45 7.07
C ILE A 60 -6.63 -3.84 6.31
N VAL A 61 -6.80 -5.13 6.04
CA VAL A 61 -7.99 -5.66 5.33
C VAL A 61 -9.13 -5.93 6.30
N ASN A 62 -8.80 -6.48 7.45
CA ASN A 62 -9.74 -6.83 8.52
C ASN A 62 -9.05 -6.67 9.88
N LYS A 63 -9.76 -6.91 10.98
CA LYS A 63 -9.19 -6.74 12.34
C LYS A 63 -7.99 -7.66 12.63
N THR A 64 -7.71 -8.64 11.78
CA THR A 64 -6.74 -9.71 12.02
C THR A 64 -5.64 -9.80 10.96
N SER A 65 -5.77 -9.14 9.82
CA SER A 65 -4.99 -9.42 8.63
C SER A 65 -4.64 -8.14 7.87
N LEU A 66 -3.45 -8.17 7.30
CA LEU A 66 -2.77 -7.05 6.68
C LEU A 66 -2.27 -7.50 5.30
N LEU A 67 -2.39 -6.62 4.31
CA LEU A 67 -1.82 -6.80 2.98
C LEU A 67 -0.59 -5.93 2.82
N ILE A 68 0.40 -6.50 2.14
CA ILE A 68 1.71 -5.89 1.95
C ILE A 68 1.99 -5.90 0.45
N GLY A 69 2.31 -4.73 -0.08
CA GLY A 69 2.84 -4.58 -1.42
C GLY A 69 4.36 -4.56 -1.41
N THR A 70 4.98 -5.27 -2.35
CA THR A 70 6.42 -5.14 -2.64
C THR A 70 6.68 -4.47 -3.98
N ASN A 71 7.89 -3.91 -4.14
CA ASN A 71 8.37 -3.41 -5.43
C ASN A 71 8.47 -4.51 -6.50
N GLY A 72 8.58 -5.78 -6.08
CA GLY A 72 8.58 -6.98 -6.91
C GLY A 72 7.19 -7.37 -7.44
N CYS A 73 6.17 -6.54 -7.21
CA CYS A 73 4.79 -6.78 -7.65
C CYS A 73 4.13 -7.98 -6.94
N GLU A 74 4.63 -8.30 -5.75
CA GLU A 74 4.10 -9.36 -4.93
C GLU A 74 3.16 -8.76 -3.90
N ILE A 75 2.01 -9.41 -3.75
CA ILE A 75 1.08 -9.12 -2.67
C ILE A 75 1.22 -10.21 -1.63
N TYR A 76 1.66 -9.84 -0.43
CA TYR A 76 1.68 -10.73 0.72
C TYR A 76 0.49 -10.46 1.62
N ALA A 77 -0.03 -11.51 2.24
CA ALA A 77 -0.91 -11.40 3.39
C ALA A 77 -0.15 -11.79 4.65
N LEU A 78 -0.46 -11.10 5.74
CA LEU A 78 0.10 -11.30 7.07
C LEU A 78 -1.04 -11.24 8.08
N GLU A 79 -1.06 -12.15 9.05
CA GLU A 79 -1.97 -12.06 10.20
C GLU A 79 -1.28 -11.34 11.37
N LEU A 80 -2.01 -10.42 11.99
CA LEU A 80 -1.53 -9.58 13.08
C LEU A 80 -1.18 -10.38 14.34
N GLN A 81 -1.74 -11.58 14.51
CA GLN A 81 -1.48 -12.42 15.69
C GLN A 81 -0.11 -13.10 15.62
N ASN A 82 0.37 -13.47 14.44
CA ASN A 82 1.64 -14.18 14.29
C ASN A 82 2.31 -13.89 12.95
N PHE A 83 3.23 -12.93 12.92
CA PHE A 83 3.88 -12.48 11.70
C PHE A 83 4.67 -13.60 11.00
N LYS A 84 5.35 -14.45 11.77
CA LYS A 84 6.36 -15.36 11.22
C LYS A 84 5.75 -16.54 10.47
N THR A 85 4.62 -17.07 10.94
CA THR A 85 3.95 -18.23 10.32
C THR A 85 2.82 -17.85 9.37
N SER A 86 2.26 -16.65 9.50
CA SER A 86 1.13 -16.22 8.67
C SER A 86 1.54 -15.52 7.38
N LEU A 87 2.80 -15.08 7.27
CA LEU A 87 3.30 -14.41 6.07
C LEU A 87 3.19 -15.36 4.87
N ARG A 88 2.32 -15.00 3.92
CA ARG A 88 2.07 -15.79 2.73
C ARG A 88 2.07 -14.91 1.48
N LEU A 89 2.78 -15.34 0.45
CA LEU A 89 2.66 -14.76 -0.88
C LEU A 89 1.29 -15.14 -1.45
N LEU A 90 0.46 -14.15 -1.76
CA LEU A 90 -0.83 -14.39 -2.39
C LEU A 90 -0.71 -14.44 -3.91
N LYS A 91 -0.02 -13.47 -4.52
CA LYS A 91 0.08 -13.36 -5.98
C LYS A 91 1.18 -12.41 -6.44
N THR A 92 1.75 -12.71 -7.60
CA THR A 92 2.46 -11.74 -8.44
C THR A 92 1.46 -11.08 -9.38
N CYS A 93 1.21 -9.79 -9.19
CA CYS A 93 0.12 -9.09 -9.86
C CYS A 93 0.54 -8.46 -11.20
N HIS A 94 1.84 -8.24 -11.42
CA HIS A 94 2.37 -7.60 -12.62
C HIS A 94 3.70 -8.22 -13.07
N THR A 95 4.01 -8.05 -14.36
CA THR A 95 5.31 -8.42 -14.97
C THR A 95 6.34 -7.30 -14.89
N ASN A 96 5.89 -6.08 -14.57
CA ASN A 96 6.69 -4.85 -14.46
C ASN A 96 6.44 -4.22 -13.08
N THR A 97 7.38 -3.41 -12.59
CA THR A 97 7.34 -2.74 -11.28
C THR A 97 5.97 -2.16 -10.92
N VAL A 98 5.50 -2.46 -9.70
CA VAL A 98 4.35 -1.82 -9.06
C VAL A 98 4.85 -0.59 -8.31
N TYR A 99 4.29 0.56 -8.66
CA TYR A 99 4.67 1.84 -8.07
C TYR A 99 3.81 2.20 -6.87
N ASP A 100 2.54 1.78 -6.86
CA ASP A 100 1.59 2.12 -5.80
C ASP A 100 0.45 1.10 -5.69
N ILE A 101 -0.15 1.01 -4.50
CA ILE A 101 -1.30 0.16 -4.19
C ILE A 101 -2.30 0.97 -3.38
N ALA A 102 -3.54 1.01 -3.84
CA ALA A 102 -4.61 1.71 -3.16
C ALA A 102 -5.77 0.79 -2.83
N PHE A 103 -6.46 1.16 -1.76
CA PHE A 103 -7.67 0.48 -1.33
C PHE A 103 -8.81 1.49 -1.20
N PRO A 104 -10.03 1.11 -1.58
CA PRO A 104 -11.18 1.99 -1.44
C PRO A 104 -11.63 2.10 0.01
N TYR A 105 -12.10 3.30 0.37
CA TYR A 105 -12.79 3.54 1.63
C TYR A 105 -14.05 2.66 1.73
N ASN A 106 -14.24 1.97 2.87
CA ASN A 106 -15.37 1.09 3.17
C ASN A 106 -15.55 -0.16 2.28
N PHE A 107 -14.73 -0.37 1.25
CA PHE A 107 -14.81 -1.53 0.36
C PHE A 107 -13.56 -2.42 0.52
N SER A 108 -13.55 -3.27 1.54
CA SER A 108 -12.39 -4.11 1.86
C SER A 108 -12.13 -5.27 0.88
N LEU A 109 -13.04 -5.49 -0.08
CA LEU A 109 -13.01 -6.65 -0.98
C LEU A 109 -12.30 -6.38 -2.31
N VAL A 110 -11.86 -5.15 -2.56
CA VAL A 110 -11.09 -4.82 -3.75
C VAL A 110 -9.89 -3.94 -3.43
N PHE A 111 -8.89 -4.00 -4.28
CA PHE A 111 -7.73 -3.11 -4.24
C PHE A 111 -7.24 -2.82 -5.65
N ALA A 112 -6.55 -1.70 -5.84
CA ALA A 112 -5.96 -1.34 -7.12
C ALA A 112 -4.45 -1.28 -7.02
N THR A 113 -3.76 -1.66 -8.09
CA THR A 113 -2.31 -1.57 -8.21
C THR A 113 -1.94 -0.77 -9.45
N ALA A 114 -1.01 0.16 -9.28
CA ALA A 114 -0.44 0.99 -10.33
C ALA A 114 0.90 0.42 -10.80
N SER A 115 1.06 0.24 -12.11
CA SER A 115 2.27 -0.30 -12.74
C SER A 115 2.68 0.51 -13.97
N HIS A 116 3.73 0.05 -14.64
CA HIS A 116 4.00 0.47 -16.01
C HIS A 116 2.78 0.15 -16.90
N GLU A 117 2.28 1.16 -17.62
CA GLU A 117 1.19 1.09 -18.62
C GLU A 117 -0.18 0.61 -18.13
N SER A 118 -0.32 0.25 -16.87
CA SER A 118 -1.57 -0.31 -16.39
C SER A 118 -1.90 0.03 -14.95
N ILE A 119 -3.20 0.18 -14.70
CA ILE A 119 -3.81 0.08 -13.39
C ILE A 119 -4.68 -1.16 -13.41
N ARG A 120 -4.55 -2.00 -12.38
CA ARG A 120 -5.35 -3.22 -12.24
C ARG A 120 -6.14 -3.18 -10.96
N ILE A 121 -7.40 -3.58 -11.04
CA ILE A 121 -8.28 -3.77 -9.90
C ILE A 121 -8.36 -5.26 -9.62
N TRP A 122 -8.27 -5.61 -8.34
CA TRP A 122 -8.23 -6.98 -7.86
C TRP A 122 -9.35 -7.23 -6.88
N SER A 123 -9.84 -8.47 -6.87
CA SER A 123 -10.67 -8.99 -5.78
C SER A 123 -9.75 -9.48 -4.65
N THR A 124 -9.93 -8.97 -3.44
CA THR A 124 -9.19 -9.41 -2.25
C THR A 124 -9.58 -10.83 -1.84
N SER A 125 -10.83 -11.24 -2.08
CA SER A 125 -11.32 -12.58 -1.68
C SER A 125 -10.84 -13.69 -2.62
N ARG A 126 -10.82 -13.43 -3.93
CA ARG A 126 -10.43 -14.42 -4.95
C ARG A 126 -9.01 -14.24 -5.48
N MET A 127 -8.34 -13.12 -5.17
CA MET A 127 -7.05 -12.73 -5.75
C MET A 127 -7.06 -12.80 -7.28
N GLN A 128 -8.16 -12.35 -7.88
CA GLN A 128 -8.39 -12.32 -9.32
C GLN A 128 -8.46 -10.88 -9.81
N GLU A 129 -7.90 -10.65 -11.00
CA GLU A 129 -8.00 -9.37 -11.70
C GLU A 129 -9.45 -9.17 -12.14
N LEU A 130 -10.07 -8.08 -11.70
CA LEU A 130 -11.44 -7.70 -12.05
C LEU A 130 -11.47 -6.75 -13.24
N LEU A 131 -10.48 -5.87 -13.33
CA LEU A 131 -10.41 -4.82 -14.35
C LEU A 131 -8.97 -4.44 -14.62
N ARG A 132 -8.68 -4.11 -15.89
CA ARG A 132 -7.43 -3.49 -16.31
C ARG A 132 -7.71 -2.20 -17.06
N ILE A 133 -7.08 -1.12 -16.61
CA ILE A 133 -7.05 0.18 -17.27
C ILE A 133 -5.67 0.31 -17.90
N VAL A 134 -5.60 0.44 -19.22
CA VAL A 134 -4.34 0.52 -19.96
C VAL A 134 -4.14 1.95 -20.45
N VAL A 135 -2.99 2.53 -20.14
CA VAL A 135 -2.54 3.81 -20.67
C VAL A 135 -1.14 3.58 -21.24
N PRO A 136 -1.02 3.37 -22.57
CA PRO A 136 0.24 2.99 -23.20
C PRO A 136 1.34 4.04 -23.00
N ASN A 137 2.60 3.60 -22.96
CA ASN A 137 3.82 4.40 -22.85
C ASN A 137 4.00 5.22 -21.56
N PHE A 138 3.08 5.11 -20.59
CA PHE A 138 3.15 5.88 -19.36
C PHE A 138 3.13 4.97 -18.13
N ALA A 139 3.87 5.36 -17.11
CA ALA A 139 3.91 4.65 -15.83
C ALA A 139 3.01 5.40 -14.84
N SER A 140 2.10 4.67 -14.19
CA SER A 140 1.32 5.25 -13.09
C SER A 140 2.15 5.19 -11.83
N SER A 141 2.43 6.36 -11.27
CA SER A 141 3.29 6.54 -10.09
C SER A 141 2.49 6.53 -8.78
N SER A 142 1.22 6.91 -8.83
CA SER A 142 0.33 6.88 -7.67
C SER A 142 -1.12 6.68 -8.07
N ILE A 143 -1.89 6.07 -7.19
CA ILE A 143 -3.30 5.75 -7.37
C ILE A 143 -4.06 5.95 -6.06
N VAL A 144 -5.27 6.49 -6.13
CA VAL A 144 -6.16 6.66 -4.99
C VAL A 144 -7.61 6.41 -5.40
N PHE A 145 -8.43 5.98 -4.44
CA PHE A 145 -9.87 5.92 -4.61
C PHE A 145 -10.51 7.19 -4.05
N SER A 146 -11.50 7.74 -4.75
CA SER A 146 -12.31 8.81 -4.17
C SER A 146 -13.07 8.30 -2.94
N ARG A 147 -13.28 9.15 -1.93
CA ARG A 147 -14.00 8.76 -0.70
C ARG A 147 -15.43 8.27 -0.95
N ASP A 148 -16.08 8.80 -1.98
CA ASP A 148 -17.41 8.36 -2.41
C ASP A 148 -17.39 7.04 -3.22
N GLY A 149 -16.20 6.49 -3.49
CA GLY A 149 -16.00 5.25 -4.24
C GLY A 149 -16.37 5.34 -5.71
N LYS A 150 -16.66 6.53 -6.26
CA LYS A 150 -17.12 6.69 -7.64
C LYS A 150 -15.98 6.83 -8.65
N SER A 151 -14.75 7.03 -8.19
CA SER A 151 -13.63 7.31 -9.08
C SER A 151 -12.33 6.71 -8.56
N ILE A 152 -11.51 6.27 -9.51
CA ILE A 152 -10.11 5.93 -9.28
C ILE A 152 -9.31 7.06 -9.91
N ILE A 153 -8.51 7.75 -9.10
CA ILE A 153 -7.66 8.85 -9.54
C ILE A 153 -6.24 8.33 -9.60
N SER A 154 -5.54 8.61 -10.69
CA SER A 154 -4.16 8.19 -10.87
C SER A 154 -3.27 9.27 -11.44
N ALA A 155 -2.05 9.29 -10.95
CA ALA A 155 -0.95 10.12 -11.37
C ALA A 155 -0.03 9.29 -12.27
N TRP A 156 0.50 9.95 -13.30
CA TRP A 156 1.34 9.34 -14.32
C TRP A 156 2.60 10.15 -14.55
N ASN A 157 3.61 9.52 -15.13
CA ASN A 157 4.90 10.14 -15.45
C ASN A 157 4.82 11.19 -16.58
N ASP A 158 3.71 11.28 -17.31
CA ASP A 158 3.43 12.33 -18.30
C ASP A 158 2.89 13.64 -17.70
N GLY A 159 2.76 13.70 -16.38
CA GLY A 159 2.24 14.88 -15.67
C GLY A 159 0.72 15.06 -15.78
N VAL A 160 0.01 14.06 -16.31
CA VAL A 160 -1.45 14.06 -16.41
C VAL A 160 -2.05 13.26 -15.25
N ILE A 161 -3.02 13.87 -14.57
CA ILE A 161 -3.84 13.16 -13.57
C ILE A 161 -5.11 12.68 -14.28
N ARG A 162 -5.46 11.40 -14.14
CA ARG A 162 -6.61 10.78 -14.80
C ARG A 162 -7.58 10.22 -13.75
N ALA A 163 -8.87 10.45 -13.96
CA ALA A 163 -9.93 9.85 -13.16
C ALA A 163 -10.70 8.83 -14.00
N PHE A 164 -10.90 7.63 -13.45
CA PHE A 164 -11.55 6.51 -14.12
C PHE A 164 -12.75 6.01 -13.32
N THR A 165 -13.73 5.48 -14.04
CA THR A 165 -14.84 4.74 -13.42
C THR A 165 -14.31 3.43 -12.82
N PRO A 166 -14.60 3.10 -11.55
CA PRO A 166 -14.06 1.92 -10.89
C PRO A 166 -14.64 0.61 -11.45
N LEU A 167 -15.88 0.64 -11.96
CA LEU A 167 -16.56 -0.54 -12.50
C LEU A 167 -16.13 -0.89 -13.92
N THR A 168 -15.89 0.12 -14.77
CA THR A 168 -15.66 -0.12 -16.22
C THR A 168 -14.29 0.31 -16.70
N GLY A 169 -13.55 1.08 -15.91
CA GLY A 169 -12.23 1.59 -16.29
C GLY A 169 -12.27 2.71 -17.34
N LYS A 170 -13.47 3.18 -17.70
CA LYS A 170 -13.61 4.32 -18.61
C LYS A 170 -13.08 5.60 -17.97
N LEU A 171 -12.37 6.39 -18.76
CA LEU A 171 -11.91 7.73 -18.38
C LEU A 171 -13.12 8.64 -18.16
N ILE A 172 -13.18 9.27 -16.98
CA ILE A 172 -14.19 10.27 -16.62
C ILE A 172 -13.67 11.65 -17.02
N TYR A 173 -12.47 12.00 -16.55
CA TYR A 173 -11.79 13.22 -16.90
C TYR A 173 -10.28 13.06 -16.77
N ALA A 174 -9.54 13.96 -17.42
CA ALA A 174 -8.11 14.10 -17.27
C ALA A 174 -7.77 15.57 -16.99
N ILE A 175 -6.79 15.80 -16.12
CA ILE A 175 -6.21 17.10 -15.84
C ILE A 175 -4.84 17.13 -16.52
N PRO A 176 -4.76 17.62 -17.77
CA PRO A 176 -3.49 17.76 -18.47
C PRO A 176 -2.66 18.87 -17.82
N ASN A 177 -1.34 18.76 -17.94
CA ASN A 177 -0.39 19.74 -17.38
C ASN A 177 -0.59 20.01 -15.89
N ALA A 178 -1.07 19.02 -15.11
CA ALA A 178 -1.13 19.14 -13.67
C ALA A 178 0.27 19.37 -13.08
N HIS A 179 1.28 18.75 -13.71
CA HIS A 179 2.70 19.01 -13.45
C HIS A 179 3.49 19.07 -14.77
N ASN A 180 4.63 19.74 -14.75
CA ASN A 180 5.57 19.82 -15.88
C ASN A 180 6.45 18.56 -16.06
N LYS A 181 6.30 17.58 -15.15
CA LYS A 181 6.98 16.29 -15.07
C LYS A 181 6.00 15.28 -14.45
N GLY A 182 6.46 14.09 -14.07
CA GLY A 182 5.65 13.12 -13.34
C GLY A 182 5.18 13.63 -11.97
N CYS A 183 3.95 13.26 -11.60
CA CYS A 183 3.43 13.47 -10.26
C CYS A 183 3.83 12.27 -9.37
N SER A 184 4.41 12.50 -8.19
CA SER A 184 4.99 11.43 -7.37
C SER A 184 4.02 10.77 -6.38
N SER A 185 2.95 11.47 -6.01
CA SER A 185 2.04 11.02 -4.95
C SER A 185 0.68 11.72 -5.07
N LEU A 186 -0.38 10.99 -4.74
CA LEU A 186 -1.74 11.49 -4.58
C LEU A 186 -2.27 11.14 -3.19
N ASP A 187 -3.16 11.98 -2.65
CA ASP A 187 -3.85 11.73 -1.38
C ASP A 187 -5.26 12.35 -1.40
N VAL A 188 -6.21 11.83 -0.61
CA VAL A 188 -7.66 12.19 -0.63
C VAL A 188 -8.28 12.45 0.75
#